data_AF-A0A7S0H6X7-F1
#
_entry.id   AF-A0A7S0H6X7-F1
#
_cell.length_a   1.000
_cell.length_b   1.000
_cell.length_c   1.000
_cell.angle_alpha   90.00
_cell.angle_beta   90.00
_cell.angle_gamma   90.00
#
_symmetry.space_group_name_H-M   'P 1'
#
loop_
_entity.id
_entity.type
_entity.pdbx_description
1 polymer ?
#
loop_
_entity_poly.entity_id
_entity_poly.type
_entity_poly.pdbx_seq_one_letter_code
_entity_poly.pdbx_strand_id
1 'polypeptide(L)'
;FDMLKRLGRASFRIGAGGLATGVVGAWALQLTNPELFEAGIRIGRCGQTAFVMSLSYGWARWGLNEKERSRATQEAHPRNAERLKALLFKNKGIYIKVGQILGTLDYLIPKAYVNEMRDCFDEAPESSWEDVRRTIENELGRPLEEVFSSFEQNPIASASLAQVHQAITHDGRKVAVKVQHEYLRRMARAEITIVESLMKTVRYFFPEFGFQWLVDEMKLNIPKELDFVQEANNADRCRRIL
;
A
#
# COMPACT_ATOMS: atom_id res chain seq x y z
N PHE A 1 14.32 -40.99 32.70
CA PHE A 1 13.93 -39.61 33.07
C PHE A 1 14.96 -38.52 32.66
N ASP A 2 16.21 -38.88 32.31
CA ASP A 2 17.24 -37.89 31.93
C ASP A 2 17.31 -37.52 30.43
N MET A 3 16.79 -38.37 29.54
CA MET A 3 16.82 -38.11 28.08
C MET A 3 15.85 -36.99 27.66
N LEU A 4 14.67 -36.90 28.30
CA LEU A 4 13.67 -35.85 28.05
C LEU A 4 14.12 -34.46 28.55
N LYS A 5 14.93 -34.39 29.62
CA LYS A 5 15.51 -33.11 30.12
C LYS A 5 16.66 -32.57 29.27
N ARG A 6 17.28 -33.41 28.42
CA ARG A 6 18.31 -32.98 27.45
C ARG A 6 17.69 -32.48 26.14
N LEU A 7 16.61 -33.10 25.68
CA LEU A 7 15.86 -32.64 24.50
C LEU A 7 15.21 -31.26 24.72
N GLY A 8 14.58 -31.00 25.88
CA GLY A 8 13.98 -29.69 26.18
C GLY A 8 14.98 -28.52 26.22
N ARG A 9 16.24 -28.76 26.65
CA ARG A 9 17.30 -27.73 26.70
C ARG A 9 17.96 -27.48 25.34
N ALA A 10 18.01 -28.47 24.45
CA ALA A 10 18.49 -28.31 23.09
C ALA A 10 17.48 -27.55 22.21
N SER A 11 16.19 -27.89 22.31
CA SER A 11 15.12 -27.17 21.59
C SER A 11 14.99 -25.71 22.02
N PHE A 12 15.20 -25.41 23.31
CA PHE A 12 15.18 -24.04 23.83
C PHE A 12 16.38 -23.21 23.36
N ARG A 13 17.58 -23.80 23.24
CA ARG A 13 18.78 -23.11 22.73
C ARG A 13 18.76 -22.90 21.22
N ILE A 14 18.18 -23.83 20.45
CA ILE A 14 17.99 -23.67 19.00
C ILE A 14 16.90 -22.61 18.72
N GLY A 15 15.82 -22.60 19.51
CA GLY A 15 14.78 -21.57 19.42
C GLY A 15 15.27 -20.17 19.79
N ALA A 16 15.99 -20.03 20.92
CA ALA A 16 16.53 -18.75 21.37
C ALA A 16 17.67 -18.22 20.49
N GLY A 17 18.55 -19.10 20.00
CA GLY A 17 19.61 -18.75 19.07
C GLY A 17 19.07 -18.31 17.70
N GLY A 18 18.13 -19.05 17.12
CA GLY A 18 17.49 -18.69 15.86
C GLY A 18 16.68 -17.39 15.94
N LEU A 19 15.96 -17.16 17.05
CA LEU A 19 15.26 -15.90 17.31
C LEU A 19 16.24 -14.73 17.49
N ALA A 20 17.33 -14.91 18.24
CA ALA A 20 18.33 -13.87 18.42
C ALA A 20 19.06 -13.53 17.11
N THR A 21 19.45 -14.53 16.32
CA THR A 21 20.05 -14.30 14.99
C THR A 21 19.07 -13.66 14.02
N GLY A 22 17.79 -14.04 14.07
CA GLY A 22 16.72 -13.41 13.28
C GLY A 22 16.49 -11.95 13.66
N VAL A 23 16.46 -11.63 14.95
CA VAL A 23 16.31 -10.25 15.45
C VAL A 23 17.54 -9.41 15.09
N VAL A 24 18.75 -9.92 15.29
CA VAL A 24 20.00 -9.22 14.92
C VAL A 24 20.08 -9.03 13.41
N GLY A 25 19.70 -10.03 12.61
CA GLY A 25 19.66 -9.94 11.15
C GLY A 25 18.62 -8.92 10.65
N ALA A 26 17.43 -8.91 11.23
CA ALA A 26 16.39 -7.92 10.93
C ALA A 26 16.83 -6.50 11.32
N TRP A 27 17.46 -6.36 12.48
CA TRP A 27 17.97 -5.07 12.96
C TRP A 27 19.13 -4.56 12.09
N ALA A 28 20.04 -5.44 11.69
CA ALA A 28 21.11 -5.13 10.74
C ALA A 28 20.56 -4.76 9.36
N LEU A 29 19.52 -5.45 8.88
CA LEU A 29 18.85 -5.12 7.61
C LEU A 29 18.15 -3.77 7.70
N GLN A 30 17.51 -3.45 8.83
CA GLN A 30 16.86 -2.16 9.07
C GLN A 30 17.88 -1.00 9.01
N LEU A 31 19.08 -1.20 9.57
CA LEU A 31 20.14 -0.18 9.57
C LEU A 31 20.84 -0.06 8.21
N THR A 32 21.06 -1.17 7.51
CA THR A 32 21.82 -1.18 6.25
C THR A 32 20.94 -0.92 5.03
N ASN A 33 19.70 -1.41 5.02
CA ASN A 33 18.77 -1.35 3.89
C ASN A 33 17.32 -1.18 4.39
N PRO A 34 16.97 0.00 4.92
CA PRO A 34 15.64 0.25 5.49
C PRO A 34 14.50 0.00 4.47
N GLU A 35 14.73 0.27 3.19
CA GLU A 35 13.75 0.01 2.12
C GLU A 35 13.44 -1.48 1.95
N LEU A 36 14.47 -2.35 2.00
CA LEU A 36 14.29 -3.80 1.87
C LEU A 36 13.58 -4.37 3.10
N PHE A 37 13.87 -3.81 4.28
CA PHE A 37 13.18 -4.19 5.50
C PHE A 37 11.68 -3.84 5.44
N GLU A 38 11.34 -2.61 5.04
CA GLU A 38 9.96 -2.18 4.84
C GLU A 38 9.24 -2.99 3.76
N ALA A 39 9.90 -3.25 2.63
CA ALA A 39 9.38 -4.13 1.59
C ALA A 39 9.08 -5.54 2.12
N GLY A 40 9.98 -6.11 2.92
CA GLY A 40 9.81 -7.41 3.58
C GLY A 40 8.60 -7.44 4.52
N ILE A 41 8.41 -6.40 5.32
CA ILE A 41 7.23 -6.25 6.20
C ILE A 41 5.94 -6.22 5.37
N ARG A 42 5.90 -5.44 4.29
CA ARG A 42 4.72 -5.32 3.42
C ARG A 42 4.40 -6.63 2.72
N ILE A 43 5.41 -7.33 2.18
CA ILE A 43 5.26 -8.67 1.59
C ILE A 43 4.72 -9.65 2.64
N GLY A 44 5.26 -9.62 3.86
CA GLY A 44 4.79 -10.45 4.97
C GLY A 44 3.31 -10.21 5.29
N ARG A 45 2.87 -8.94 5.37
CA ARG A 45 1.45 -8.58 5.55
C ARG A 45 0.59 -9.09 4.39
N CYS A 46 1.05 -8.94 3.15
CA CYS A 46 0.33 -9.45 1.97
C CYS A 46 0.18 -10.98 2.04
N GLY A 47 1.26 -11.70 2.35
CA GLY A 47 1.26 -13.15 2.48
C GLY A 47 0.34 -13.63 3.59
N GLN A 48 0.39 -12.98 4.76
CA GLN A 48 -0.50 -13.28 5.88
C GLN A 48 -1.98 -13.08 5.51
N THR A 49 -2.33 -11.93 4.93
CA THR A 49 -3.71 -11.64 4.51
C THR A 49 -4.19 -12.62 3.43
N ALA A 50 -3.36 -12.89 2.42
CA ALA A 50 -3.67 -13.86 1.37
C ALA A 50 -3.87 -15.28 1.91
N PHE A 51 -3.06 -15.70 2.89
CA PHE A 51 -3.21 -16.97 3.58
C PHE A 51 -4.56 -17.04 4.32
N VAL A 52 -4.88 -16.03 5.14
CA VAL A 52 -6.15 -15.97 5.90
C VAL A 52 -7.36 -15.96 4.96
N MET A 53 -7.31 -15.19 3.87
CA MET A 53 -8.36 -15.16 2.85
C MET A 53 -8.51 -16.53 2.18
N SER A 54 -7.40 -17.19 1.84
CA SER A 54 -7.40 -18.55 1.26
C SER A 54 -8.02 -19.57 2.22
N LEU A 55 -7.71 -19.52 3.52
CA LEU A 55 -8.35 -20.37 4.52
C LEU A 55 -9.85 -20.11 4.62
N SER A 56 -10.24 -18.84 4.54
CA SER A 56 -11.65 -18.42 4.57
C SER A 56 -12.44 -18.92 3.36
N TYR A 57 -11.80 -19.09 2.19
CA TYR A 57 -12.46 -19.58 0.98
C TYR A 57 -12.38 -21.11 0.79
N GLY A 58 -11.26 -21.73 1.15
CA GLY A 58 -10.97 -23.12 0.81
C GLY A 58 -10.93 -24.09 1.99
N TRP A 59 -10.04 -23.87 2.95
CA TRP A 59 -9.69 -24.92 3.93
C TRP A 59 -10.84 -25.25 4.90
N ALA A 60 -11.61 -24.25 5.32
CA ALA A 60 -12.76 -24.44 6.22
C ALA A 60 -13.99 -25.09 5.56
N ARG A 61 -13.95 -25.36 4.24
CA ARG A 61 -15.10 -25.84 3.45
C ARG A 61 -14.89 -27.22 2.84
N TRP A 62 -13.80 -27.87 3.23
CA TRP A 62 -13.54 -29.27 2.88
C TRP A 62 -14.65 -30.15 3.45
N GLY A 63 -15.36 -30.89 2.58
CA GLY A 63 -16.46 -31.77 2.97
C GLY A 63 -17.86 -31.15 2.91
N LEU A 64 -18.00 -29.88 2.51
CA LEU A 64 -19.32 -29.24 2.30
C LEU A 64 -19.91 -29.58 0.93
N ASN A 65 -21.24 -29.69 0.88
CA ASN A 65 -22.01 -29.82 -0.35
C ASN A 65 -21.93 -28.54 -1.19
N GLU A 66 -22.23 -28.62 -2.48
CA GLU A 66 -22.07 -27.50 -3.43
C GLU A 66 -22.86 -26.23 -3.02
N LYS A 67 -24.11 -26.40 -2.57
CA LYS A 67 -24.95 -25.29 -2.08
C LYS A 67 -24.37 -24.63 -0.81
N GLU A 68 -23.87 -25.44 0.12
CA GLU A 68 -23.26 -24.96 1.37
C GLU A 68 -21.95 -24.24 1.11
N ARG A 69 -21.15 -24.76 0.17
CA ARG A 69 -19.89 -24.14 -0.27
C ARG A 69 -20.15 -22.78 -0.94
N SER A 70 -21.16 -22.70 -1.81
CA SER A 70 -21.55 -21.44 -2.45
C SER A 70 -22.02 -20.40 -1.43
N ARG A 71 -22.89 -20.79 -0.49
CA ARG A 71 -23.36 -19.90 0.58
C ARG A 71 -22.21 -19.41 1.45
N ALA A 72 -21.34 -20.31 1.89
CA ALA A 72 -20.18 -19.95 2.68
C ALA A 72 -19.26 -18.98 1.92
N THR A 73 -19.06 -19.16 0.61
CA THR A 73 -18.32 -18.23 -0.27
C THR A 73 -18.90 -16.83 -0.23
N GLN A 74 -20.22 -16.73 -0.39
CA GLN A 74 -20.92 -15.44 -0.35
C GLN A 74 -20.77 -14.74 1.00
N GLU A 75 -20.87 -15.49 2.10
CA GLU A 75 -20.70 -14.96 3.47
C GLU A 75 -19.24 -14.55 3.78
N ALA A 76 -18.26 -15.09 3.05
CA ALA A 76 -16.85 -14.74 3.24
C ALA A 76 -16.44 -13.46 2.51
N HIS A 77 -17.15 -13.05 1.44
CA HIS A 77 -16.78 -11.87 0.66
C HIS A 77 -16.68 -10.58 1.50
N PRO A 78 -17.65 -10.23 2.38
CA PRO A 78 -17.56 -9.01 3.19
C PRO A 78 -16.34 -9.02 4.13
N ARG A 79 -16.13 -10.13 4.86
CA ARG A 79 -15.01 -10.26 5.80
C ARG A 79 -13.65 -10.18 5.09
N ASN A 80 -13.55 -10.74 3.88
CA ASN A 80 -12.33 -10.71 3.11
C ASN A 80 -12.12 -9.37 2.39
N ALA A 81 -13.18 -8.65 2.06
CA ALA A 81 -13.10 -7.29 1.56
C ALA A 81 -12.53 -6.34 2.64
N GLU A 82 -13.04 -6.42 3.88
CA GLU A 82 -12.53 -5.65 5.02
C GLU A 82 -11.05 -5.95 5.30
N ARG A 83 -10.65 -7.23 5.28
CA ARG A 83 -9.24 -7.65 5.42
C ARG A 83 -8.36 -7.08 4.33
N LEU A 84 -8.85 -7.06 3.09
CA LEU A 84 -8.13 -6.47 1.97
C LEU A 84 -7.99 -4.95 2.19
N LYS A 85 -9.07 -4.25 2.53
CA LYS A 85 -9.03 -2.80 2.83
C LYS A 85 -8.00 -2.50 3.90
N ALA A 86 -8.05 -3.20 5.03
CA ALA A 86 -7.11 -3.04 6.12
C ALA A 86 -5.64 -3.25 5.67
N LEU A 87 -5.38 -4.23 4.80
CA LEU A 87 -4.05 -4.43 4.21
C LEU A 87 -3.63 -3.23 3.35
N LEU A 88 -4.52 -2.75 2.47
CA LEU A 88 -4.21 -1.66 1.55
C LEU A 88 -3.91 -0.35 2.32
N PHE A 89 -4.73 -0.02 3.32
CA PHE A 89 -4.52 1.14 4.19
C PHE A 89 -3.24 1.03 5.02
N LYS A 90 -2.93 -0.16 5.52
CA LYS A 90 -1.70 -0.39 6.30
C LYS A 90 -0.42 -0.29 5.47
N ASN A 91 -0.49 -0.61 4.18
CA ASN A 91 0.65 -0.53 3.27
C ASN A 91 0.76 0.82 2.54
N LYS A 92 -0.33 1.59 2.45
CA LYS A 92 -0.41 2.93 1.84
C LYS A 92 0.03 2.97 0.36
N GLY A 93 0.09 4.16 -0.24
CA GLY A 93 0.72 4.37 -1.54
C GLY A 93 0.07 3.63 -2.69
N ILE A 94 0.90 2.86 -3.41
CA ILE A 94 0.48 2.03 -4.54
C ILE A 94 -0.63 1.04 -4.14
N TYR A 95 -0.68 0.59 -2.89
CA TYR A 95 -1.76 -0.29 -2.42
C TYR A 95 -3.11 0.44 -2.31
N ILE A 96 -3.13 1.72 -1.96
CA ILE A 96 -4.35 2.54 -2.02
C ILE A 96 -4.81 2.67 -3.47
N LYS A 97 -3.87 2.85 -4.41
CA LYS A 97 -4.19 2.88 -5.84
C LYS A 97 -4.82 1.56 -6.31
N VAL A 98 -4.31 0.41 -5.87
CA VAL A 98 -4.94 -0.89 -6.13
C VAL A 98 -6.38 -0.89 -5.64
N GLY A 99 -6.62 -0.40 -4.42
CA GLY A 99 -7.97 -0.27 -3.86
C GLY A 99 -8.87 0.59 -4.73
N GLN A 100 -8.40 1.79 -5.13
CA GLN A 100 -9.15 2.67 -6.02
C GLN A 100 -9.54 1.97 -7.32
N ILE A 101 -8.61 1.26 -7.96
CA ILE A 101 -8.94 0.51 -9.18
C ILE A 101 -9.95 -0.60 -8.89
N LEU A 102 -9.78 -1.39 -7.82
CA LEU A 102 -10.76 -2.41 -7.43
C LEU A 102 -12.15 -1.83 -7.14
N GLY A 103 -12.23 -0.61 -6.61
CA GLY A 103 -13.47 0.12 -6.35
C GLY A 103 -14.21 0.58 -7.62
N THR A 104 -13.55 0.60 -8.79
CA THR A 104 -14.21 0.90 -10.07
C THR A 104 -14.67 -0.34 -10.83
N LEU A 105 -14.26 -1.54 -10.39
CA LEU A 105 -14.57 -2.82 -11.05
C LEU A 105 -15.95 -3.36 -10.70
N ASP A 106 -16.97 -2.51 -10.81
CA ASP A 106 -18.35 -2.95 -10.69
C ASP A 106 -18.63 -4.07 -11.71
N TYR A 107 -19.45 -5.04 -11.31
CA TYR A 107 -19.78 -6.26 -12.07
C TYR A 107 -18.63 -7.26 -12.34
N LEU A 108 -17.36 -6.90 -12.14
CA LEU A 108 -16.22 -7.80 -12.39
C LEU A 108 -15.75 -8.55 -11.13
N ILE A 109 -15.95 -7.96 -9.95
CA ILE A 109 -15.64 -8.60 -8.66
C ILE A 109 -16.87 -8.58 -7.74
N PRO A 110 -16.92 -9.41 -6.68
CA PRO A 110 -18.07 -9.42 -5.77
C PRO A 110 -18.31 -8.04 -5.17
N LYS A 111 -19.58 -7.59 -5.15
CA LYS A 111 -19.99 -6.24 -4.71
C LYS A 111 -19.42 -5.82 -3.34
N ALA A 112 -19.23 -6.78 -2.43
CA ALA A 112 -18.63 -6.52 -1.13
C ALA A 112 -17.22 -5.91 -1.26
N TYR A 113 -16.40 -6.37 -2.21
CA TYR A 113 -15.09 -5.79 -2.47
C TYR A 113 -15.22 -4.39 -3.07
N VAL A 114 -16.04 -4.21 -4.11
CA VAL A 114 -16.23 -2.90 -4.76
C VAL A 114 -16.63 -1.84 -3.73
N ASN A 115 -17.64 -2.15 -2.90
CA ASN A 115 -18.15 -1.22 -1.89
C ASN A 115 -17.08 -0.86 -0.86
N GLU A 116 -16.37 -1.85 -0.32
CA GLU A 116 -15.35 -1.63 0.70
C GLU A 116 -14.13 -0.84 0.15
N MET A 117 -13.80 -1.04 -1.13
CA MET A 117 -12.68 -0.35 -1.76
C MET A 117 -13.00 1.11 -2.12
N ARG A 118 -14.27 1.55 -2.08
CA ARG A 118 -14.62 2.96 -2.30
C ARG A 118 -13.96 3.90 -1.30
N ASP A 119 -13.72 3.41 -0.08
CA ASP A 119 -13.07 4.20 0.96
C ASP A 119 -11.61 4.54 0.60
N CYS A 120 -10.99 3.81 -0.34
CA CYS A 120 -9.66 4.14 -0.86
C CYS A 120 -9.63 5.43 -1.69
N PHE A 121 -10.79 5.97 -2.10
CA PHE A 121 -10.88 7.26 -2.79
C PHE A 121 -10.88 8.43 -1.80
N ASP A 122 -11.66 8.31 -0.71
CA ASP A 122 -11.94 9.44 0.19
C ASP A 122 -11.09 9.43 1.47
N GLU A 123 -10.63 8.25 1.92
CA GLU A 123 -9.91 8.10 3.19
C GLU A 123 -8.41 7.82 2.98
N ALA A 124 -7.80 8.39 1.93
CA ALA A 124 -6.39 8.15 1.65
C ALA A 124 -5.49 8.61 2.82
N PRO A 125 -4.55 7.76 3.29
CA PRO A 125 -3.76 8.03 4.48
C PRO A 125 -2.81 9.21 4.30
N GLU A 126 -2.75 10.07 5.31
CA GLU A 126 -1.89 11.26 5.32
C GLU A 126 -0.45 10.92 5.77
N SER A 127 0.50 11.69 5.24
CA SER A 127 1.88 11.82 5.73
C SER A 127 1.92 12.76 6.94
N SER A 128 2.89 12.54 7.83
CA SER A 128 3.10 13.47 8.94
C SER A 128 3.59 14.82 8.42
N TRP A 129 3.35 15.87 9.21
CA TRP A 129 3.80 17.22 8.90
C TRP A 129 5.32 17.29 8.69
N GLU A 130 6.10 16.55 9.47
CA GLU A 130 7.56 16.51 9.37
C GLU A 130 8.02 15.94 8.03
N ASP A 131 7.34 14.91 7.52
CA ASP A 131 7.64 14.33 6.21
C ASP A 131 7.25 15.32 5.09
N VAL A 132 6.07 15.94 5.18
CA VAL A 132 5.61 16.96 4.22
C VAL A 132 6.62 18.11 4.12
N ARG A 133 6.99 18.69 5.27
CA ARG A 133 7.95 19.79 5.35
C ARG A 133 9.28 19.37 4.74
N ARG A 134 9.81 18.21 5.12
CA ARG A 134 11.08 17.68 4.61
C ARG A 134 11.04 17.47 3.10
N THR A 135 9.96 16.91 2.56
CA THR A 135 9.81 16.71 1.11
C THR A 135 9.82 18.05 0.37
N ILE A 136 9.10 19.06 0.87
CA ILE A 136 9.09 20.40 0.24
C ILE A 136 10.49 21.03 0.27
N GLU A 137 11.14 21.06 1.44
CA GLU A 137 12.46 21.67 1.61
C GLU A 137 13.53 20.97 0.76
N ASN A 138 13.47 19.64 0.65
CA ASN A 138 14.37 18.86 -0.19
C ASN A 138 14.18 19.12 -1.69
N GLU A 139 12.95 19.23 -2.17
CA GLU A 139 12.65 19.45 -3.59
C GLU A 139 12.93 20.89 -4.03
N LEU A 140 12.70 21.87 -3.14
CA LEU A 140 12.92 23.29 -3.43
C LEU A 140 14.31 23.79 -3.04
N GLY A 141 15.07 23.01 -2.26
CA GLY A 141 16.43 23.35 -1.80
C GLY A 141 16.49 24.53 -0.84
N ARG A 142 15.37 24.90 -0.22
CA ARG A 142 15.21 26.08 0.64
C ARG A 142 14.24 25.79 1.79
N PRO A 143 14.39 26.46 2.94
CA PRO A 143 13.41 26.37 4.03
C PRO A 143 11.99 26.73 3.59
N LEU A 144 11.00 26.06 4.17
CA LEU A 144 9.59 26.27 3.82
C LEU A 144 9.17 27.74 3.96
N GLU A 145 9.63 28.39 5.03
CA GLU A 145 9.33 29.79 5.37
C GLU A 145 9.91 30.79 4.37
N GLU A 146 10.95 30.41 3.61
CA GLU A 146 11.48 31.25 2.54
C GLU A 146 10.64 31.19 1.26
N VAL A 147 9.86 30.13 1.08
CA VAL A 147 9.04 29.91 -0.11
C VAL A 147 7.63 30.46 0.10
N PHE A 148 7.05 30.20 1.28
CA PHE A 148 5.68 30.58 1.62
C PHE A 148 5.65 31.52 2.83
N SER A 149 4.76 32.51 2.80
CA SER A 149 4.49 33.39 3.94
C SER A 149 3.64 32.70 5.01
N SER A 150 2.76 31.78 4.60
CA SER A 150 2.05 30.87 5.49
C SER A 150 1.79 29.52 4.82
N PHE A 151 1.70 28.46 5.62
CA PHE A 151 1.44 27.11 5.14
C PHE A 151 0.57 26.35 6.15
N GLU A 152 -0.56 25.80 5.71
CA GLU A 152 -1.46 25.01 6.55
C GLU A 152 -0.92 23.59 6.73
N GLN A 153 -0.66 23.21 7.98
CA GLN A 153 -0.10 21.90 8.31
C GLN A 153 -1.08 20.76 8.01
N ASN A 154 -2.37 21.00 8.18
CA ASN A 154 -3.41 20.02 7.84
C ASN A 154 -3.68 20.06 6.33
N PRO A 155 -3.69 18.92 5.63
CA PRO A 155 -4.01 18.89 4.22
C PRO A 155 -5.50 19.21 3.99
N ILE A 156 -5.80 19.84 2.86
CA ILE A 156 -7.18 20.02 2.39
C ILE A 156 -7.71 18.77 1.67
N ALA A 157 -6.81 17.92 1.17
CA ALA A 157 -7.12 16.67 0.52
C ALA A 157 -5.91 15.73 0.57
N SER A 158 -6.17 14.43 0.67
CA SER A 158 -5.17 13.37 0.56
C SER A 158 -5.56 12.43 -0.58
N ALA A 159 -4.58 11.97 -1.35
CA ALA A 159 -4.76 11.02 -2.45
C ALA A 159 -3.72 9.90 -2.35
N SER A 160 -3.81 8.90 -3.23
CA SER A 160 -2.97 7.69 -3.13
C SER A 160 -1.46 7.94 -3.17
N LEU A 161 -1.00 9.00 -3.86
CA LEU A 161 0.43 9.28 -4.07
C LEU A 161 0.92 10.61 -3.47
N ALA A 162 0.00 11.46 -3.03
CA ALA A 162 0.31 12.80 -2.58
C ALA A 162 -0.86 13.38 -1.79
N GLN A 163 -0.57 14.43 -1.04
CA GLN A 163 -1.56 15.24 -0.35
C GLN A 163 -1.44 16.71 -0.75
N VAL A 164 -2.51 17.47 -0.59
CA VAL A 164 -2.61 18.86 -0.99
C VAL A 164 -2.80 19.72 0.25
N HIS A 165 -1.99 20.76 0.37
CA HIS A 165 -2.05 21.74 1.45
C HIS A 165 -2.40 23.12 0.91
N GLN A 166 -2.99 23.95 1.75
CA GLN A 166 -3.18 25.36 1.45
C GLN A 166 -1.96 26.16 1.90
N ALA A 167 -1.50 27.10 1.06
CA ALA A 167 -0.42 28.02 1.41
C ALA A 167 -0.66 29.42 0.85
N ILE A 168 0.08 30.38 1.38
CA ILE A 168 0.15 31.75 0.88
C ILE A 168 1.61 32.05 0.53
N THR A 169 1.85 32.59 -0.66
CA THR A 169 3.17 33.02 -1.10
C THR A 169 3.53 34.39 -0.53
N HIS A 170 4.81 34.79 -0.60
CA HIS A 170 5.26 36.11 -0.10
C HIS A 170 4.68 37.31 -0.87
N ASP A 171 4.19 37.10 -2.10
CA ASP A 171 3.45 38.09 -2.88
C ASP A 171 1.92 38.07 -2.61
N GLY A 172 1.47 37.32 -1.59
CA GLY A 172 0.09 37.31 -1.12
C GLY A 172 -0.87 36.40 -1.89
N ARG A 173 -0.41 35.61 -2.87
CA ARG A 173 -1.26 34.69 -3.61
C ARG A 173 -1.58 33.44 -2.78
N LYS A 174 -2.86 33.04 -2.75
CA LYS A 174 -3.29 31.76 -2.20
C LYS A 174 -3.02 30.65 -3.22
N VAL A 175 -2.36 29.59 -2.79
CA VAL A 175 -1.98 28.45 -3.64
C VAL A 175 -2.32 27.12 -2.98
N ALA A 176 -2.58 26.11 -3.81
CA ALA A 176 -2.68 24.72 -3.39
C ALA A 176 -1.34 24.03 -3.68
N VAL A 177 -0.69 23.49 -2.65
CA VAL A 177 0.62 22.84 -2.73
C VAL A 177 0.43 21.33 -2.64
N LYS A 178 0.60 20.64 -3.77
CA LYS A 178 0.55 19.17 -3.85
C LYS A 178 1.92 18.61 -3.51
N VAL A 179 2.00 17.78 -2.47
CA VAL A 179 3.25 17.23 -1.93
C VAL A 179 3.20 15.71 -2.04
N GLN A 180 4.20 15.14 -2.73
CA GLN A 180 4.34 13.69 -2.85
C GLN A 180 4.65 13.05 -1.50
N HIS A 181 4.14 11.85 -1.23
CA HIS A 181 4.55 11.15 -0.03
C HIS A 181 6.01 10.67 -0.16
N GLU A 182 6.85 11.02 0.81
CA GLU A 182 8.29 10.70 0.82
C GLU A 182 8.60 9.22 0.54
N TYR A 183 7.79 8.30 1.10
CA TYR A 183 8.01 6.85 0.95
C TYR A 183 7.88 6.37 -0.50
N LEU A 184 7.17 7.09 -1.37
CA LEU A 184 6.96 6.69 -2.77
C LEU A 184 8.15 7.02 -3.67
N ARG A 185 8.87 8.12 -3.38
CA ARG A 185 9.98 8.62 -4.21
C ARG A 185 11.07 7.56 -4.42
N ARG A 186 11.32 6.75 -3.40
CA ARG A 186 12.35 5.70 -3.41
C ARG A 186 11.80 4.32 -3.75
N MET A 187 10.58 4.02 -3.33
CA MET A 187 10.05 2.66 -3.36
C MET A 187 9.11 2.35 -4.53
N ALA A 188 8.61 3.35 -5.27
CA ALA A 188 7.54 3.12 -6.25
C ALA A 188 7.83 2.00 -7.27
N ARG A 189 9.06 1.97 -7.83
CA ARG A 189 9.45 0.91 -8.79
C ARG A 189 9.50 -0.48 -8.16
N ALA A 190 10.04 -0.57 -6.95
CA ALA A 190 10.10 -1.82 -6.20
C ALA A 190 8.69 -2.30 -5.82
N GLU A 191 7.83 -1.38 -5.39
CA GLU A 191 6.43 -1.66 -5.04
C GLU A 191 5.62 -2.15 -6.24
N ILE A 192 5.76 -1.55 -7.43
CA ILE A 192 5.12 -2.07 -8.64
C ILE A 192 5.55 -3.51 -8.90
N THR A 193 6.84 -3.82 -8.73
CA THR A 193 7.39 -5.18 -8.92
C THR A 193 6.84 -6.16 -7.89
N ILE A 194 6.66 -5.71 -6.65
CA ILE A 194 6.06 -6.51 -5.58
C ILE A 194 4.59 -6.79 -5.88
N VAL A 195 3.81 -5.78 -6.28
CA VAL A 195 2.40 -5.94 -6.66
C VAL A 195 2.27 -6.87 -7.86
N GLU A 196 3.13 -6.73 -8.87
CA GLU A 196 3.16 -7.66 -10.01
C GLU A 196 3.41 -9.10 -9.57
N SER A 197 4.38 -9.31 -8.68
CA SER A 197 4.71 -10.64 -8.15
C SER A 197 3.56 -11.24 -7.36
N LEU A 198 2.87 -10.40 -6.57
CA LEU A 198 1.67 -10.80 -5.83
C LEU A 198 0.53 -11.19 -6.78
N MET A 199 0.28 -10.39 -7.82
CA MET A 199 -0.77 -10.68 -8.81
C MET A 199 -0.46 -11.95 -9.62
N LYS A 200 0.81 -12.20 -9.97
CA LYS A 200 1.27 -13.46 -10.57
C LYS A 200 0.97 -14.66 -9.65
N THR A 201 1.23 -14.50 -8.36
CA THR A 201 0.96 -15.52 -7.35
C THR A 201 -0.54 -15.77 -7.20
N VAL A 202 -1.36 -14.72 -7.13
CA VAL A 202 -2.82 -14.84 -7.08
C VAL A 202 -3.35 -15.58 -8.30
N ARG A 203 -2.89 -15.23 -9.51
CA ARG A 203 -3.28 -15.94 -10.75
C ARG A 203 -2.90 -17.43 -10.72
N TYR A 204 -1.75 -17.78 -10.15
CA TYR A 204 -1.33 -19.18 -10.04
C TYR A 204 -2.31 -20.00 -9.18
N PHE A 205 -2.79 -19.43 -8.07
CA PHE A 205 -3.74 -20.12 -7.17
C PHE A 205 -5.21 -19.97 -7.62
N PHE A 206 -5.53 -18.91 -8.33
CA PHE A 206 -6.88 -18.57 -8.77
C PHE A 206 -6.87 -18.17 -10.27
N PRO A 207 -6.70 -19.15 -11.17
CA PRO A 207 -6.51 -18.89 -12.61
C PRO A 207 -7.70 -18.18 -13.28
N GLU A 208 -8.87 -18.23 -12.66
CA GLU A 208 -10.09 -17.55 -13.13
C GLU A 208 -10.05 -16.02 -12.95
N PHE A 209 -9.11 -15.52 -12.14
CA PHE A 209 -8.93 -14.09 -11.91
C PHE A 209 -7.84 -13.50 -12.84
N GLY A 210 -8.28 -12.93 -13.96
CA GLY A 210 -7.42 -12.28 -14.95
C GLY A 210 -7.02 -10.84 -14.60
N PHE A 211 -6.31 -10.59 -13.50
CA PHE A 211 -5.87 -9.23 -13.11
C PHE A 211 -4.55 -8.77 -13.74
N GLN A 212 -4.09 -9.36 -14.84
CA GLN A 212 -2.83 -8.92 -15.46
C GLN A 212 -2.93 -7.47 -15.98
N TRP A 213 -4.08 -7.11 -16.56
CA TRP A 213 -4.35 -5.76 -17.05
C TRP A 213 -4.24 -4.71 -15.94
N LEU A 214 -4.56 -5.06 -14.68
CA LEU A 214 -4.44 -4.16 -13.52
C LEU A 214 -2.98 -3.77 -13.28
N VAL A 215 -2.09 -4.77 -13.35
CA VAL A 215 -0.64 -4.54 -13.20
C VAL A 215 -0.12 -3.70 -14.36
N ASP A 216 -0.58 -3.97 -15.58
CA ASP A 216 -0.15 -3.25 -16.77
C ASP A 216 -0.59 -1.77 -16.72
N GLU A 217 -1.82 -1.51 -16.27
CA GLU A 217 -2.36 -0.17 -16.03
C GLU A 217 -1.51 0.59 -14.99
N MET A 218 -1.17 -0.07 -13.87
CA MET A 218 -0.33 0.54 -12.83
C MET A 218 1.08 0.83 -13.34
N LYS A 219 1.69 -0.08 -14.10
CA LYS A 219 3.01 0.14 -14.72
C LYS A 219 3.01 1.32 -15.67
N LEU A 220 1.91 1.54 -16.38
CA LEU A 220 1.77 2.64 -17.33
C LEU A 220 1.51 3.99 -16.63
N ASN A 221 0.68 4.00 -15.59
CA ASN A 221 0.17 5.25 -15.01
C ASN A 221 0.94 5.73 -13.78
N ILE A 222 1.40 4.84 -12.89
CA ILE A 222 2.13 5.26 -11.69
C ILE A 222 3.35 6.12 -12.02
N PRO A 223 4.21 5.78 -13.01
CA PRO A 223 5.35 6.64 -13.35
C PRO A 223 4.94 8.03 -13.81
N LYS A 224 3.81 8.16 -14.52
CA LYS A 224 3.26 9.44 -14.98
C LYS A 224 2.70 10.25 -13.81
N GLU A 225 2.00 9.59 -12.88
CA GLU A 225 1.46 10.25 -11.68
C GLU A 225 2.53 10.67 -10.69
N LEU A 226 3.72 10.06 -10.73
CA LEU A 226 4.88 10.50 -9.93
C LEU A 226 5.66 11.63 -10.62
N ASP A 227 5.39 11.94 -11.88
CA ASP A 227 5.97 13.08 -12.59
C ASP A 227 5.03 14.29 -12.52
N PHE A 228 5.17 15.07 -11.45
CA PHE A 228 4.37 16.28 -11.25
C PHE A 228 4.70 17.40 -12.25
N VAL A 229 5.88 17.37 -12.88
CA VAL A 229 6.23 18.33 -13.93
C VAL A 229 5.41 18.01 -15.17
N GLN A 230 5.29 16.73 -15.54
CA GLN A 230 4.39 16.31 -16.60
C GLN A 230 2.92 16.66 -16.29
N GLU A 231 2.46 16.43 -15.06
CA GLU A 231 1.11 16.82 -14.63
C GLU A 231 0.88 18.32 -14.75
N ALA A 232 1.82 19.15 -14.28
CA ALA A 232 1.75 20.61 -14.39
C ALA A 232 1.70 21.10 -15.84
N ASN A 233 2.53 20.53 -16.71
CA ASN A 233 2.53 20.85 -18.14
C ASN A 233 1.18 20.52 -18.82
N ASN A 234 0.57 19.40 -18.43
CA ASN A 234 -0.76 19.02 -18.92
C ASN A 234 -1.83 19.97 -18.40
N ALA A 235 -1.78 20.36 -17.13
CA ALA A 235 -2.70 21.34 -16.54
C ALA A 235 -2.58 22.72 -17.23
N ASP A 236 -1.36 23.19 -17.51
CA ASP A 236 -1.13 24.43 -18.26
C ASP A 236 -1.60 24.36 -19.70
N ARG A 237 -1.51 23.18 -20.33
CA ARG A 237 -2.10 22.97 -21.65
C ARG A 237 -3.62 23.07 -21.59
N CYS A 238 -4.27 22.41 -20.62
CA CYS A 238 -5.71 22.53 -20.43
C CYS A 238 -6.15 23.97 -20.19
N ARG A 239 -5.44 24.72 -19.34
CA ARG A 239 -5.69 26.15 -19.06
C ARG A 239 -5.62 27.05 -20.30
N ARG A 240 -4.83 26.66 -21.32
CA ARG A 240 -4.73 27.41 -22.58
C ARG A 240 -5.83 27.07 -23.58
N ILE A 241 -6.49 25.92 -23.43
CA ILE A 241 -7.52 25.42 -24.35
C ILE A 241 -8.93 25.76 -23.83
N LEU A 242 -9.11 25.80 -22.52
CA LEU A 242 -10.32 26.25 -21.82
C LEU A 242 -10.37 27.78 -21.71
#